data_AF-A0A074ZCS2-F1
#
_entry.id   AF-A0A074ZCS2-F1
#
_cell.length_a   1.000
_cell.length_b   1.000
_cell.length_c   1.000
_cell.angle_alpha   90.00
_cell.angle_beta   90.00
_cell.angle_gamma   90.00
#
_symmetry.space_group_name_H-M   'P 1'
#
loop_
_entity.id
_entity.type
_entity.pdbx_description
1 polymer ?
#
loop_
_entity_poly.entity_id
_entity_poly.type
_entity_poly.pdbx_seq_one_letter_code
_entity_poly.pdbx_strand_id
1 'polypeptide(L)'
;MTKKKPPSGRPVSANPAQGNEDESIYLKLSDIPYDLMRFNISMKKGVDRREARKALLLRMGAAPPKKQFINYKQLMRDKAESKAKAALLPVDVCIVEPVSH
;
A
#
# COMPACT_ATOMS: atom_id res chain seq x y z
N MET A 1 -4.98 3.10 46.81
CA MET A 1 -6.30 3.42 46.23
C MET A 1 -6.11 4.13 44.90
N THR A 2 -5.89 3.41 43.79
CA THR A 2 -5.66 4.02 42.47
C THR A 2 -6.92 3.91 41.63
N LYS A 3 -7.58 5.06 41.38
CA LYS A 3 -8.79 5.14 40.56
C LYS A 3 -8.41 4.89 39.08
N LYS A 4 -8.65 3.67 38.58
CA LYS A 4 -8.57 3.36 37.14
C LYS A 4 -9.74 4.04 36.42
N LYS A 5 -9.43 4.95 35.48
CA LYS A 5 -10.41 5.59 34.60
C LYS A 5 -11.00 4.52 33.65
N PRO A 6 -12.32 4.43 33.45
CA PRO A 6 -12.90 3.41 32.58
C PRO A 6 -12.59 3.73 31.11
N PRO A 7 -12.54 2.71 30.22
CA PRO A 7 -12.33 2.94 28.80
C PRO A 7 -13.50 3.74 28.22
N SER A 8 -13.19 4.82 27.49
CA SER A 8 -14.17 5.61 26.76
C SER A 8 -14.83 4.73 25.70
N GLY A 9 -16.02 4.21 26.01
CA GLY A 9 -16.86 3.51 25.07
C GLY A 9 -17.20 4.43 23.90
N ARG A 10 -16.90 3.97 22.68
CA ARG A 10 -17.41 4.59 21.46
C ARG A 10 -18.94 4.38 21.48
N PRO A 11 -19.78 5.41 21.28
CA PRO A 11 -21.21 5.18 21.19
C PRO A 11 -21.49 4.35 19.93
N VAL A 12 -21.93 3.11 20.13
CA VAL A 12 -22.57 2.32 19.09
C VAL A 12 -23.97 2.90 18.95
N SER A 13 -24.17 3.75 17.94
CA SER A 13 -25.50 4.21 17.56
C SER A 13 -26.27 3.00 17.00
N ALA A 14 -27.17 2.46 17.81
CA ALA A 14 -28.20 1.55 17.37
C ALA A 14 -29.41 2.39 16.95
N ASN A 15 -29.70 2.43 15.64
CA ASN A 15 -31.02 2.78 15.14
C ASN A 15 -31.48 1.65 14.20
N PRO A 16 -32.67 1.07 14.40
CA PRO A 16 -33.23 0.09 13.49
C PRO A 16 -34.11 0.75 12.41
N ALA A 17 -34.09 0.11 11.24
CA ALA A 17 -35.13 0.06 10.21
C ALA A 17 -35.21 1.19 9.15
N GLN A 18 -35.22 0.71 7.90
CA GLN A 18 -35.72 1.30 6.64
C GLN A 18 -34.70 2.11 5.81
N GLY A 19 -34.03 1.41 4.89
CA GLY A 19 -33.28 1.99 3.77
C GLY A 19 -34.04 1.74 2.47
N ASN A 20 -34.56 2.82 1.91
CA ASN A 20 -35.31 2.90 0.67
C ASN A 20 -34.47 2.54 -0.56
N GLU A 21 -35.18 2.09 -1.58
CA GLU A 21 -34.88 1.97 -3.00
C GLU A 21 -33.84 3.02 -3.47
N ASP A 22 -32.78 2.54 -4.15
CA ASP A 22 -31.66 3.28 -4.76
C ASP A 22 -30.64 3.96 -3.82
N GLU A 23 -29.88 3.16 -3.06
CA GLU A 23 -28.64 3.60 -2.41
C GLU A 23 -27.54 3.89 -3.45
N SER A 24 -27.53 5.09 -4.04
CA SER A 24 -26.43 5.54 -4.88
C SER A 24 -25.17 5.78 -4.02
N ILE A 25 -24.16 4.91 -4.16
CA ILE A 25 -22.88 5.05 -3.46
C ILE A 25 -21.97 6.02 -4.23
N TYR A 26 -21.68 7.17 -3.63
CA TYR A 26 -20.74 8.14 -4.19
C TYR A 26 -19.29 7.70 -3.93
N LEU A 27 -18.57 7.37 -5.00
CA LEU A 27 -17.16 6.96 -4.96
C LEU A 27 -16.28 8.03 -5.61
N LYS A 28 -15.17 8.36 -4.97
CA LYS A 28 -14.11 9.15 -5.59
C LYS A 28 -13.26 8.24 -6.46
N LEU A 29 -13.10 8.59 -7.74
CA LEU A 29 -12.29 7.80 -8.67
C LEU A 29 -10.81 7.67 -8.23
N SER A 30 -10.30 8.66 -7.51
CA SER A 30 -8.95 8.64 -6.93
C SER A 30 -8.73 7.53 -5.89
N ASP A 31 -9.81 7.10 -5.22
CA ASP A 31 -9.73 6.22 -4.06
C ASP A 31 -9.88 4.74 -4.45
N ILE A 32 -10.55 4.48 -5.59
CA ILE A 32 -10.73 3.17 -6.21
C ILE A 32 -9.46 2.30 -6.22
N PRO A 33 -8.28 2.77 -6.70
CA PRO A 33 -7.09 1.92 -6.72
C PRO A 33 -6.65 1.48 -5.32
N TYR A 34 -6.79 2.36 -4.32
CA TYR A 34 -6.44 2.04 -2.94
C TYR A 34 -7.45 1.08 -2.32
N ASP A 35 -8.72 1.20 -2.67
CA ASP A 35 -9.78 0.31 -2.18
C ASP A 35 -9.66 -1.09 -2.76
N LEU A 36 -9.35 -1.20 -4.06
CA LEU A 36 -9.05 -2.49 -4.68
C LEU A 36 -7.82 -3.14 -4.02
N MET A 37 -6.77 -2.37 -3.72
CA MET A 37 -5.63 -2.87 -2.97
C MET A 37 -6.00 -3.32 -1.54
N ARG A 38 -6.85 -2.56 -0.83
CA ARG A 38 -7.36 -2.94 0.50
C ARG A 38 -8.15 -4.25 0.44
N PHE A 39 -9.01 -4.41 -0.55
CA PHE A 39 -9.77 -5.64 -0.79
C PHE A 39 -8.82 -6.83 -1.04
N ASN A 40 -7.85 -6.68 -1.94
CA ASN A 40 -6.86 -7.70 -2.23
C ASN A 40 -6.03 -8.10 -0.99
N ILE A 41 -5.68 -7.14 -0.12
CA ILE A 41 -4.98 -7.42 1.14
C ILE A 41 -5.86 -8.23 2.10
N SER A 42 -7.17 -7.96 2.14
CA SER A 42 -8.14 -8.70 2.97
C SER A 42 -8.14 -10.20 2.66
N MET A 43 -7.95 -10.56 1.39
CA MET A 43 -7.93 -11.95 0.92
C MET A 43 -6.62 -12.68 1.26
N LYS A 44 -5.53 -11.96 1.54
CA LYS A 44 -4.20 -12.53 1.84
C LYS A 44 -4.00 -12.83 3.33
N LYS A 45 -3.12 -13.77 3.66
CA LYS A 45 -2.76 -14.13 5.04
C LYS A 45 -1.25 -14.11 5.25
N GLY A 46 -0.81 -14.06 6.51
CA GLY A 46 0.60 -14.19 6.89
C GLY A 46 1.52 -13.07 6.39
N VAL A 47 2.68 -13.47 5.86
CA VAL A 47 3.76 -12.58 5.39
C VAL A 47 3.31 -11.77 4.17
N ASP A 48 2.64 -12.42 3.23
CA ASP A 48 2.16 -11.79 1.98
C ASP A 48 1.19 -10.64 2.27
N ARG A 49 0.34 -10.79 3.29
CA ARG A 49 -0.55 -9.72 3.75
C ARG A 49 0.23 -8.53 4.30
N ARG A 50 1.32 -8.79 5.04
CA ARG A 50 2.17 -7.75 5.63
C ARG A 50 2.90 -6.96 4.54
N GLU A 51 3.42 -7.66 3.53
CA GLU A 51 4.10 -7.04 2.40
C GLU A 51 3.14 -6.22 1.53
N ALA A 52 1.98 -6.78 1.19
CA ALA A 52 0.96 -6.07 0.43
C ALA A 52 0.47 -4.82 1.17
N ARG A 53 0.31 -4.89 2.50
CA ARG A 53 -0.03 -3.72 3.33
C ARG A 53 1.08 -2.67 3.34
N LYS A 54 2.34 -3.08 3.42
CA LYS A 54 3.48 -2.16 3.34
C LYS A 54 3.50 -1.43 1.99
N ALA A 55 3.29 -2.15 0.89
CA ALA A 55 3.23 -1.56 -0.45
C ALA A 55 2.08 -0.54 -0.58
N LEU A 56 0.89 -0.86 -0.06
CA LEU A 56 -0.23 0.08 -0.03
C LEU A 56 0.13 1.37 0.72
N LEU A 57 0.68 1.24 1.92
CA LEU A 57 1.03 2.40 2.74
C LEU A 57 2.06 3.30 2.05
N LEU A 58 3.07 2.72 1.41
CA LEU A 58 4.05 3.49 0.64
C LEU A 58 3.39 4.25 -0.52
N ARG A 59 2.45 3.64 -1.24
CA ARG A 59 1.68 4.32 -2.30
C ARG A 59 0.78 5.44 -1.77
N MET A 60 0.33 5.35 -0.53
CA MET A 60 -0.45 6.40 0.14
C MET A 60 0.43 7.52 0.72
N GLY A 61 1.75 7.47 0.48
CA GLY A 61 2.69 8.50 0.96
C GLY A 61 3.23 8.25 2.38
N ALA A 62 3.08 7.04 2.92
CA ALA A 62 3.75 6.69 4.18
C ALA A 62 5.27 6.76 3.99
N ALA A 63 5.97 7.24 5.03
CA ALA A 63 7.42 7.33 5.00
C ALA A 63 8.07 5.96 4.73
N PRO A 64 9.06 5.88 3.83
CA PRO A 64 9.77 4.64 3.57
C PRO A 64 10.50 4.15 4.82
N PRO A 65 10.69 2.83 4.97
CA PRO A 65 11.43 2.28 6.10
C PRO A 65 12.85 2.85 6.13
N LYS A 66 13.40 3.01 7.34
CA LYS A 66 14.78 3.48 7.52
C LYS A 66 15.74 2.55 6.77
N LYS A 67 16.64 3.15 5.98
CA LYS A 67 17.72 2.42 5.32
C LYS A 67 18.67 1.87 6.38
N GLN A 68 19.25 0.70 6.11
CA GLN A 68 20.30 0.15 6.96
C GLN A 68 21.52 1.06 6.95
N PHE A 69 22.28 1.07 8.05
CA PHE A 69 23.56 1.75 8.10
C PHE A 69 24.55 0.98 7.24
N ILE A 70 25.15 1.65 6.25
CA ILE A 70 26.11 1.05 5.32
C ILE A 70 27.40 1.87 5.40
N ASN A 71 28.55 1.19 5.38
CA ASN A 71 29.85 1.86 5.33
C ASN A 71 29.97 2.69 4.03
N TYR A 72 30.51 3.90 4.13
CA TYR A 72 30.65 4.80 2.98
C TYR A 72 31.40 4.19 1.79
N LYS A 73 32.49 3.44 2.04
CA LYS A 73 33.27 2.79 0.97
C LYS A 73 32.43 1.74 0.24
N GLN A 74 31.59 1.00 0.96
CA GLN A 74 30.67 0.02 0.38
C GLN A 74 29.58 0.73 -0.44
N LEU A 75 28.96 1.78 0.12
CA LEU A 75 27.95 2.58 -0.59
C LEU A 75 28.46 3.10 -1.95
N MET A 76 29.72 3.55 -2.01
CA MET A 76 30.30 4.07 -3.25
C MET A 76 30.56 2.97 -4.29
N ARG A 77 30.99 1.78 -3.85
CA ARG A 77 31.14 0.62 -4.74
C ARG A 77 29.79 0.20 -5.33
N ASP A 78 28.77 0.05 -4.48
CA ASP A 78 27.42 -0.34 -4.90
C ASP A 78 26.80 0.67 -5.90
N LYS A 79 27.07 1.97 -5.71
CA LYS A 79 26.65 3.02 -6.65
C LYS A 79 27.36 2.91 -7.99
N ALA A 80 28.65 2.62 -8.01
CA ALA A 80 29.39 2.43 -9.25
C ALA A 80 28.89 1.19 -10.02
N GLU A 81 28.69 0.07 -9.32
CA GLU A 81 28.15 -1.16 -9.91
C GLU A 81 26.73 -1.00 -10.43
N SER A 82 25.84 -0.32 -9.68
CA SER A 82 24.47 -0.08 -10.13
C SER A 82 24.41 0.82 -11.36
N LYS A 83 25.28 1.85 -11.45
CA LYS A 83 25.40 2.68 -12.65
C LYS A 83 25.91 1.88 -13.86
N ALA A 84 26.91 1.03 -13.66
CA ALA A 84 27.42 0.16 -14.72
C ALA A 84 26.34 -0.83 -15.20
N LYS A 85 25.59 -1.44 -14.28
CA LYS A 85 24.46 -2.34 -14.62
C LYS A 85 23.34 -1.61 -15.36
N ALA A 86 22.98 -0.39 -14.92
CA ALA A 86 21.95 0.41 -15.58
C ALA A 86 22.37 0.83 -16.99
N ALA A 87 23.65 1.10 -17.23
CA ALA A 87 24.17 1.44 -18.56
C ALA A 87 24.18 0.24 -19.53
N LEU A 88 24.15 -0.99 -19.02
CA LEU A 88 24.11 -2.22 -19.82
C LEU A 88 22.69 -2.66 -20.18
N LEU A 89 21.66 -2.11 -19.54
CA LEU A 89 20.27 -2.43 -19.89
C LEU A 89 19.88 -1.60 -21.13
N PRO A 90 19.49 -2.24 -22.25
CA PRO A 90 19.05 -1.51 -23.43
C PRO A 90 17.77 -0.72 -23.10
N VAL A 91 17.71 0.53 -23.59
CA VAL A 91 16.65 1.51 -23.26
C VAL A 91 15.29 1.15 -23.87
N ASP A 92 15.21 0.20 -24.81
CA ASP A 92 13.98 -0.06 -25.56
C ASP A 92 13.49 -1.50 -25.41
N VAL A 93 12.49 -1.70 -24.57
CA VAL A 93 11.46 -2.73 -24.80
C VAL A 93 10.10 -2.09 -24.51
N CYS A 94 9.59 -1.36 -25.49
CA CYS A 94 8.16 -1.07 -25.58
C CYS A 94 7.44 -2.42 -25.70
N ILE A 95 6.84 -2.91 -24.61
CA ILE A 95 5.94 -4.05 -24.65
C ILE A 95 4.68 -3.58 -25.39
N VAL A 96 4.64 -3.81 -26.70
CA VAL A 96 3.38 -3.84 -27.45
C VAL A 96 3.03 -5.33 -27.56
N GLU A 97 2.24 -5.83 -26.62
CA GLU A 97 1.56 -7.12 -26.82
C GLU A 97 0.50 -6.92 -27.91
N PRO A 98 0.54 -7.64 -29.05
CA PRO A 98 -0.57 -7.64 -29.99
C PRO A 98 -1.72 -8.45 -29.40
N VAL A 99 -2.86 -7.78 -29.17
CA VAL A 99 -4.14 -8.42 -28.85
C VAL A 99 -4.57 -9.28 -30.05
N SER A 100 -4.45 -10.60 -29.93
CA SER A 100 -5.07 -11.56 -30.86
C SER A 100 -6.56 -11.68 -30.56
N HIS A 101 -7.37 -11.60 -31.62
CA HIS A 101 -8.84 -11.59 -31.64
C HIS A 101 -9.49 -12.87 -31.10
#